data_AF-A0A7V9JTF2-F1
#
_entry.id   AF-A0A7V9JTF2-F1
#
_cell.length_a   1.000
_cell.length_b   1.000
_cell.length_c   1.000
_cell.angle_alpha   90.00
_cell.angle_beta   90.00
_cell.angle_gamma   90.00
#
_symmetry.space_group_name_H-M   'P 1'
#
loop_
_entity.id
_entity.type
_entity.pdbx_description
1 polymer ?
#
loop_
_entity_poly.entity_id
_entity_poly.type
_entity_poly.pdbx_seq_one_letter_code
_entity_poly.pdbx_strand_id
1 'polypeptide(L)'
;MADAPAPKRSRLPAILFMLAVSALVIAVGYMAVLNHRKDGVWTFHVFDAAWWSPGVEGTRPVIDGAKQATSKANDALWGSGGLVDQAEQWFNGKVERAPAAADKSADKSAKKPEPAPTSPAQPAKPDPDVLLARRCEQAIADAEIEFQTGLDHYRRANPQGNSLTAAQRKSLHEARARFLSAQDRLDRTLESYATCSEHDPDRLKDGKALRDYNQRLISSLNRVIDEVETPR
;
A
#
# COMPACT_ATOMS: atom_id res chain seq x y z
N MET A 1 -20.41 -57.05 -21.20
CA MET A 1 -20.62 -56.31 -19.95
C MET A 1 -19.27 -55.73 -19.56
N ALA A 2 -19.13 -54.41 -19.65
CA ALA A 2 -17.89 -53.72 -19.27
C ALA A 2 -18.00 -53.33 -17.79
N ASP A 3 -17.07 -53.82 -16.97
CA ASP A 3 -16.99 -53.47 -15.56
C ASP A 3 -16.74 -51.97 -15.39
N ALA A 4 -17.59 -51.33 -14.58
CA ALA A 4 -17.44 -49.92 -14.26
C ALA A 4 -16.15 -49.69 -13.45
N PRO A 5 -15.32 -48.69 -13.80
CA PRO A 5 -14.08 -48.42 -13.08
C PRO A 5 -14.40 -47.97 -11.65
N ALA A 6 -13.78 -48.65 -10.68
CA ALA A 6 -13.95 -48.34 -9.26
C ALA A 6 -13.57 -46.87 -8.94
N PRO A 7 -14.33 -46.19 -8.07
CA PRO A 7 -14.07 -44.79 -7.74
C PRO A 7 -12.71 -44.65 -7.03
N LYS A 8 -11.84 -43.78 -7.57
CA LYS A 8 -10.55 -43.43 -6.95
C LYS A 8 -10.82 -42.78 -5.60
N ARG A 9 -10.50 -43.49 -4.50
CA ARG A 9 -10.54 -42.92 -3.14
C ARG A 9 -9.58 -41.74 -3.06
N SER A 10 -10.12 -40.57 -2.73
CA SER A 10 -9.34 -39.37 -2.46
C SER A 10 -8.36 -39.62 -1.31
N ARG A 11 -7.06 -39.34 -1.54
CA ARG A 11 -6.00 -39.43 -0.52
C ARG A 11 -5.91 -38.18 0.36
N LEU A 12 -6.63 -37.12 0.01
CA LEU A 12 -6.63 -35.84 0.72
C LEU A 12 -6.91 -35.97 2.23
N PRO A 13 -7.94 -36.70 2.70
CA PRO A 13 -8.20 -36.83 4.13
C PRO A 13 -7.07 -37.56 4.88
N ALA A 14 -6.44 -38.55 4.26
CA ALA A 14 -5.30 -39.26 4.86
C ALA A 14 -4.07 -38.35 4.98
N ILE A 15 -3.82 -37.50 3.98
CA ILE A 15 -2.73 -36.52 4.01
C ILE A 15 -2.98 -35.47 5.10
N LEU A 16 -4.19 -34.92 5.19
CA LEU A 16 -4.55 -33.95 6.23
C LEU A 16 -4.44 -34.55 7.64
N PHE A 17 -4.88 -35.80 7.82
CA PHE A 17 -4.74 -36.51 9.08
C PHE A 17 -3.27 -36.70 9.47
N MET A 18 -2.42 -37.15 8.53
CA MET A 18 -0.98 -37.30 8.76
C MET A 18 -0.32 -35.97 9.12
N LEU A 19 -0.70 -34.86 8.48
CA LEU A 19 -0.19 -33.53 8.81
C LEU A 19 -0.61 -33.09 10.22
N ALA A 20 -1.88 -33.31 10.60
CA ALA A 20 -2.37 -32.98 11.93
C ALA A 20 -1.65 -33.79 13.04
N VAL A 21 -1.47 -35.09 12.83
CA VAL A 21 -0.72 -35.96 13.76
C VAL A 21 0.74 -35.50 13.85
N SER A 22 1.38 -35.18 12.74
CA SER A 22 2.77 -34.71 12.72
C SER A 22 2.93 -33.39 13.48
N ALA A 23 2.02 -32.43 13.26
CA ALA A 23 2.01 -31.16 13.97
C ALA A 23 1.82 -31.35 15.49
N LEU A 24 0.94 -32.28 15.90
CA LEU A 24 0.73 -32.61 17.31
C LEU A 24 1.99 -33.19 17.96
N VAL A 25 2.66 -34.14 17.29
CA VAL A 25 3.91 -34.74 17.80
C VAL A 25 5.00 -33.68 17.97
N ILE A 26 5.14 -32.76 17.00
CA ILE A 26 6.10 -31.65 17.08
C ILE A 26 5.77 -30.74 18.26
N ALA A 27 4.48 -30.37 18.45
CA ALA A 27 4.05 -29.52 19.55
C ALA A 27 4.32 -30.15 20.93
N VAL A 28 4.00 -31.44 21.09
CA VAL A 28 4.26 -32.20 22.32
C VAL A 28 5.76 -32.30 22.61
N GLY A 29 6.57 -32.60 21.59
CA GLY A 29 8.03 -32.66 21.70
C GLY A 29 8.64 -31.32 22.10
N TYR A 30 8.17 -30.22 21.50
CA TYR A 30 8.62 -28.87 21.84
C TYR A 30 8.27 -28.49 23.28
N MET A 31 7.06 -28.80 23.76
CA MET A 31 6.66 -28.55 25.15
C MET A 31 7.45 -29.39 26.15
N ALA A 32 7.76 -30.64 25.83
CA ALA A 32 8.62 -31.48 26.67
C ALA A 32 10.03 -30.87 26.82
N VAL A 33 10.60 -30.33 25.72
CA VAL A 33 11.90 -29.63 25.77
C VAL A 33 11.83 -28.37 26.63
N LEU A 34 10.75 -27.58 26.53
CA LEU A 34 10.56 -26.38 27.34
C LEU A 34 10.42 -26.70 28.82
N ASN A 35 9.63 -27.71 29.17
CA ASN A 35 9.48 -28.17 30.56
C ASN A 35 10.78 -28.73 31.13
N HIS A 36 11.51 -29.52 30.34
CA HIS A 36 12.82 -30.02 30.75
C HIS A 36 13.81 -28.88 31.01
N ARG A 37 13.81 -27.82 30.19
CA ARG A 37 14.64 -26.65 30.42
C ARG A 37 14.27 -25.88 31.69
N LYS A 38 13.01 -25.88 32.08
CA LYS A 38 12.51 -25.17 33.27
C LYS A 38 12.83 -25.95 34.55
N ASP A 39 12.47 -27.22 34.58
CA ASP A 39 12.46 -28.02 35.81
C ASP A 39 13.64 -29.02 35.89
N GLY A 40 14.43 -29.15 34.82
CA GLY A 40 15.53 -30.12 34.72
C GLY A 40 15.08 -31.56 34.57
N VAL A 41 13.77 -31.82 34.51
CA VAL A 41 13.16 -33.16 34.48
C VAL A 41 12.31 -33.33 33.23
N TRP A 42 12.44 -34.48 32.57
CA TRP A 42 11.55 -34.85 31.46
C TRP A 42 10.20 -35.28 32.00
N THR A 43 9.19 -34.41 31.87
CA THR A 43 7.81 -34.70 32.28
C THR A 43 6.89 -34.68 31.07
N PHE A 44 5.96 -35.64 31.03
CA PHE A 44 4.93 -35.75 29.99
C PHE A 44 3.55 -35.77 30.65
N HIS A 45 2.96 -34.60 30.80
CA HIS A 45 1.61 -34.44 31.35
C HIS A 45 0.70 -33.80 30.31
N VAL A 46 0.51 -34.50 29.18
CA VAL A 46 -0.24 -34.00 28.01
C VAL A 46 -1.69 -33.62 28.35
N PHE A 47 -2.26 -34.20 29.42
CA PHE A 47 -3.62 -33.90 29.90
C PHE A 47 -3.66 -32.87 31.04
N ASP A 48 -2.52 -32.40 31.54
CA ASP A 48 -2.45 -31.36 32.55
C ASP A 48 -2.37 -29.98 31.88
N ALA A 49 -3.38 -29.13 32.11
CA ALA A 49 -3.40 -27.77 31.58
C ALA A 49 -2.20 -26.92 32.06
N ALA A 50 -1.66 -27.22 33.23
CA ALA A 50 -0.49 -26.53 33.77
C ALA A 50 0.80 -26.91 33.01
N TRP A 51 0.86 -28.10 32.39
CA TRP A 51 2.00 -28.56 31.58
C TRP A 51 2.13 -27.82 30.25
N TRP A 52 1.02 -27.29 29.74
CA TRP A 52 0.98 -26.42 28.56
C TRP A 52 1.23 -24.94 28.90
N SER A 53 1.10 -24.55 30.16
CA SER A 53 1.30 -23.17 30.64
C SER A 53 2.74 -22.66 30.85
N PRO A 54 3.82 -23.48 30.99
CA PRO A 54 5.14 -22.98 31.37
C PRO A 54 5.81 -22.16 30.26
N GLY A 55 5.28 -22.20 29.03
CA GLY A 55 5.69 -21.32 27.94
C GLY A 55 5.17 -19.90 28.08
N VAL A 56 4.04 -19.65 28.74
CA VAL A 56 3.40 -18.31 28.72
C VAL A 56 4.27 -17.27 29.43
N GLU A 57 4.84 -17.58 30.59
CA GLU A 57 5.70 -16.63 31.32
C GLU A 57 7.05 -16.38 30.64
N GLY A 58 7.65 -17.41 30.03
CA GLY A 58 8.89 -17.26 29.25
C GLY A 58 8.69 -16.57 27.90
N THR A 59 7.50 -16.69 27.30
CA THR A 59 7.14 -16.05 26.02
C THR A 59 6.50 -14.68 26.19
N ARG A 60 6.02 -14.30 27.40
CA ARG A 60 5.52 -12.94 27.70
C ARG A 60 6.41 -11.82 27.14
N PRO A 61 7.74 -11.77 27.39
CA PRO A 61 8.57 -10.71 26.83
C PRO A 61 8.61 -10.71 25.29
N VAL A 62 8.50 -11.89 24.65
CA VAL A 62 8.44 -12.01 23.18
C VAL A 62 7.10 -11.52 22.66
N ILE A 63 6.00 -11.89 23.31
CA ILE A 63 4.63 -11.46 22.97
C ILE A 63 4.49 -9.94 23.17
N ASP A 64 4.98 -9.42 24.29
CA ASP A 64 4.93 -7.99 24.61
C ASP A 64 5.84 -7.19 23.66
N GLY A 65 7.02 -7.72 23.34
CA GLY A 65 7.89 -7.15 22.31
C GLY A 65 7.25 -7.14 20.93
N ALA A 66 6.56 -8.22 20.54
CA ALA A 66 5.81 -8.28 19.29
C ALA A 66 4.66 -7.27 19.27
N LYS A 67 3.86 -7.18 20.34
CA LYS A 67 2.79 -6.18 20.47
C LYS A 67 3.34 -4.76 20.39
N GLN A 68 4.45 -4.47 21.06
CA GLN A 68 5.07 -3.15 21.02
C GLN A 68 5.61 -2.84 19.61
N ALA A 69 6.20 -3.81 18.92
CA ALA A 69 6.66 -3.64 17.54
C ALA A 69 5.49 -3.39 16.59
N THR A 70 4.38 -4.13 16.72
CA THR A 70 3.17 -3.91 15.92
C THR A 70 2.54 -2.55 16.22
N SER A 71 2.46 -2.14 17.49
CA SER A 71 1.97 -0.81 17.86
C SER A 71 2.84 0.29 17.24
N LYS A 72 4.18 0.19 17.35
CA LYS A 72 5.09 1.18 16.75
C LYS A 72 4.97 1.21 15.23
N ALA A 73 4.79 0.07 14.58
CA ALA A 73 4.56 0.00 13.14
C ALA A 73 3.22 0.67 12.76
N ASN A 74 2.16 0.40 13.53
CA ASN A 74 0.86 1.03 13.35
C ASN A 74 0.94 2.55 13.52
N ASP A 75 1.64 3.02 14.57
CA ASP A 75 1.85 4.45 14.84
C ASP A 75 2.70 5.11 13.74
N ALA A 76 3.71 4.42 13.21
CA ALA A 76 4.51 4.94 12.09
C ALA A 76 3.70 5.08 10.79
N LEU A 77 2.62 4.31 10.62
CA LEU A 77 1.79 4.33 9.43
C LEU A 77 0.60 5.28 9.56
N TRP A 78 -0.20 5.11 10.61
CA TRP A 78 -1.47 5.81 10.83
C TRP A 78 -1.46 6.72 12.07
N GLY A 79 -0.40 6.70 12.88
CA GLY A 79 -0.25 7.61 14.01
C GLY A 79 0.04 9.04 13.54
N SER A 80 -0.05 9.99 14.48
CA SER A 80 0.21 11.40 14.19
C SER A 80 1.63 11.60 13.66
N GLY A 81 1.75 12.21 12.47
CA GLY A 81 3.03 12.37 11.77
C GLY A 81 3.56 11.09 11.11
N GLY A 82 2.74 10.04 11.05
CA GLY A 82 3.02 8.81 10.31
C GLY A 82 3.01 9.02 8.79
N LEU A 83 3.22 7.93 8.05
CA LEU A 83 3.36 7.98 6.59
C LEU A 83 2.13 8.59 5.89
N VAL A 84 0.92 8.31 6.40
CA VAL A 84 -0.34 8.87 5.85
C VAL A 84 -0.40 10.38 6.06
N ASP A 85 -0.11 10.86 7.26
CA ASP A 85 -0.09 12.28 7.58
C ASP A 85 0.99 13.01 6.77
N GLN A 86 2.18 12.41 6.62
CA GLN A 86 3.25 13.00 5.80
C GLN A 86 2.85 13.11 4.34
N ALA A 87 2.20 12.08 3.78
CA ALA A 87 1.72 12.09 2.41
C ALA A 87 0.64 13.15 2.19
N GLU A 88 -0.30 13.27 3.13
CA GLU A 88 -1.37 14.27 3.10
C GLU A 88 -0.83 15.68 3.29
N GLN A 89 0.07 15.92 4.25
CA GLN A 89 0.68 17.23 4.46
C GLN A 89 1.47 17.69 3.23
N TRP A 90 2.22 16.78 2.61
CA TRP A 90 2.91 17.07 1.36
C TRP A 90 1.91 17.41 0.25
N PHE A 91 0.84 16.64 0.10
CA PHE A 91 -0.19 16.85 -0.91
C PHE A 91 -0.94 18.17 -0.71
N ASN A 92 -1.42 18.44 0.51
CA ASN A 92 -2.15 19.66 0.86
C ASN A 92 -1.25 20.91 0.76
N GLY A 93 0.02 20.80 1.18
CA GLY A 93 1.01 21.87 1.03
C GLY A 93 1.30 22.23 -0.44
N LYS A 94 1.02 21.32 -1.38
CA LYS A 94 1.06 21.61 -2.83
C LYS A 94 -0.19 22.37 -3.29
N VAL A 95 -1.38 21.95 -2.84
CA VAL A 95 -2.65 22.62 -3.15
C VAL A 95 -2.61 24.09 -2.72
N GLU A 96 -2.01 24.40 -1.56
CA GLU A 96 -1.86 25.76 -1.06
C GLU A 96 -0.87 26.61 -1.87
N ARG A 97 0.11 26.01 -2.56
CA ARG A 97 1.06 26.74 -3.43
C ARG A 97 0.49 27.05 -4.81
N ALA A 98 -0.43 26.23 -5.32
CA ALA A 98 -1.05 26.39 -6.63
C ALA A 98 -1.75 27.76 -6.85
N PRO A 99 -2.52 28.34 -5.90
CA PRO A 99 -3.21 29.62 -6.14
C PRO A 99 -2.28 30.82 -6.27
N ALA A 100 -1.04 30.77 -5.75
CA ALA A 100 -0.10 31.90 -5.84
C ALA A 100 0.66 31.98 -7.19
N ALA A 101 0.66 30.91 -7.99
CA ALA A 101 1.36 30.85 -9.27
C ALA A 101 0.46 31.23 -10.46
N ALA A 102 -0.86 31.06 -10.34
CA ALA A 102 -1.82 31.36 -11.41
C ALA A 102 -1.87 32.86 -11.79
N ASP A 103 -1.54 33.76 -10.85
CA ASP A 103 -1.54 35.22 -11.10
C ASP A 103 -0.32 35.72 -11.89
N LYS A 104 0.75 34.92 -12.06
CA LYS A 104 1.98 35.37 -12.73
C LYS A 104 2.06 35.09 -14.23
N SER A 105 1.15 34.29 -14.78
CA SER A 105 1.12 33.96 -16.22
C SER A 105 0.21 34.85 -17.06
N ALA A 106 -0.59 35.73 -16.44
CA ALA A 106 -1.49 36.63 -17.17
C ALA A 106 -0.82 37.93 -17.65
N ASP A 107 0.36 38.29 -17.15
CA ASP A 107 0.94 39.64 -17.35
C ASP A 107 1.99 39.75 -18.48
N LYS A 108 2.15 38.71 -19.32
CA LYS A 108 3.09 38.73 -20.47
C LYS A 108 2.47 39.00 -21.84
N SER A 109 1.18 39.35 -21.90
CA SER A 109 0.47 39.72 -23.13
C SER A 109 -0.14 41.11 -23.05
N ALA A 110 0.68 42.13 -22.82
CA ALA A 110 0.27 43.52 -23.00
C ALA A 110 1.38 44.35 -23.65
N LYS A 111 1.58 44.15 -24.96
CA LYS A 111 2.09 45.23 -25.83
C LYS A 111 1.32 45.23 -27.15
N LYS A 112 0.28 46.07 -27.18
CA LYS A 112 -0.46 46.49 -28.38
C LYS A 112 0.52 47.10 -29.39
N PRO A 113 0.42 46.71 -30.67
CA PRO A 113 0.09 47.71 -31.68
C PRO A 113 -1.08 47.26 -32.55
N GLU A 114 -1.96 48.21 -32.83
CA GLU A 114 -3.05 48.13 -33.78
C GLU A 114 -2.48 48.25 -35.20
N PRO A 115 -2.79 47.31 -36.11
CA PRO A 115 -2.97 47.70 -37.51
C PRO A 115 -4.15 46.99 -38.20
N ALA A 116 -4.84 47.77 -39.04
CA ALA A 116 -5.58 47.48 -40.27
C ALA A 116 -6.32 46.12 -40.47
N PRO A 117 -7.52 46.13 -41.11
CA PRO A 117 -8.32 44.94 -41.37
C PRO A 117 -7.62 44.03 -42.40
N THR A 118 -6.80 43.11 -41.89
CA THR A 118 -6.20 42.04 -42.68
C THR A 118 -7.06 40.79 -42.51
N SER A 119 -7.27 40.08 -43.62
CA SER A 119 -8.03 38.81 -43.72
C SER A 119 -7.87 37.90 -42.49
N PRO A 120 -8.93 37.15 -42.09
CA PRO A 120 -8.87 36.26 -40.95
C PRO A 120 -7.75 35.23 -41.14
N ALA A 121 -6.62 35.47 -40.48
CA ALA A 121 -5.50 34.56 -40.45
C ALA A 121 -5.99 33.28 -39.76
N GLN A 122 -5.92 32.18 -40.51
CA GLN A 122 -6.25 30.85 -40.01
C GLN A 122 -5.40 30.60 -38.74
N PRO A 123 -6.00 30.16 -37.62
CA PRO A 123 -5.26 29.92 -36.39
C PRO A 123 -4.18 28.88 -36.65
N ALA A 124 -2.92 29.24 -36.36
CA ALA A 124 -1.79 28.33 -36.47
C ALA A 124 -2.05 27.10 -35.59
N LYS A 125 -1.80 25.91 -36.13
CA LYS A 125 -1.94 24.66 -35.37
C LYS A 125 -0.98 24.71 -34.16
N PRO A 126 -1.44 24.36 -32.95
CA PRO A 126 -0.58 24.33 -31.78
C PRO A 126 0.55 23.33 -31.98
N ASP A 127 1.73 23.68 -31.45
CA ASP A 127 2.94 22.86 -31.49
C ASP A 127 2.66 21.47 -30.89
N PRO A 128 3.05 20.36 -31.56
CA PRO A 128 2.89 19.01 -31.02
C PRO A 128 3.51 18.84 -29.62
N ASP A 129 4.61 19.52 -29.30
CA ASP A 129 5.28 19.40 -28.01
C ASP A 129 4.45 20.06 -26.89
N VAL A 130 3.81 21.20 -27.17
CA VAL A 130 2.87 21.86 -26.24
C VAL A 130 1.65 20.97 -25.96
N LEU A 131 1.14 20.28 -27.00
CA LEU A 131 0.05 19.33 -26.83
C LEU A 131 0.46 18.06 -26.06
N LEU A 132 1.71 17.62 -26.18
CA LEU A 132 2.24 16.50 -25.42
C LEU A 132 2.43 16.88 -23.94
N ALA A 133 3.06 18.02 -23.67
CA ALA A 133 3.27 18.55 -22.32
C ALA A 133 1.93 18.67 -21.56
N ARG A 134 0.90 19.29 -22.17
CA ARG A 134 -0.44 19.38 -21.56
C ARG A 134 -1.08 18.03 -21.27
N ARG A 135 -0.93 17.05 -22.18
CA ARG A 135 -1.47 15.69 -21.96
C ARG A 135 -0.77 14.99 -20.80
N CYS A 136 0.55 15.15 -20.70
CA CYS A 136 1.32 14.65 -19.58
C CYS A 136 0.92 15.32 -18.25
N GLU A 137 0.74 16.64 -18.24
CA GLU A 137 0.27 17.38 -17.05
C GLU A 137 -1.08 16.89 -16.55
N GLN A 138 -2.03 16.69 -17.48
CA GLN A 138 -3.32 16.10 -17.18
C GLN A 138 -3.20 14.69 -16.60
N ALA A 139 -2.34 13.84 -17.18
CA ALA A 139 -2.14 12.48 -16.67
C ALA A 139 -1.51 12.48 -15.26
N ILE A 140 -0.59 13.42 -14.95
CA ILE A 140 -0.08 13.60 -13.60
C ILE A 140 -1.20 14.07 -12.66
N ALA A 141 -2.10 14.95 -13.11
CA ALA A 141 -3.24 15.42 -12.32
C ALA A 141 -4.25 14.29 -12.04
N ASP A 142 -4.52 13.44 -13.02
CA ASP A 142 -5.35 12.25 -12.83
C ASP A 142 -4.71 11.29 -11.81
N ALA A 143 -3.38 11.13 -11.85
CA ALA A 143 -2.66 10.31 -10.88
C ALA A 143 -2.73 10.90 -9.45
N GLU A 144 -2.72 12.22 -9.31
CA GLU A 144 -2.94 12.92 -8.04
C GLU A 144 -4.33 12.63 -7.46
N ILE A 145 -5.37 12.62 -8.29
CA ILE A 145 -6.74 12.29 -7.88
C ILE A 145 -6.83 10.83 -7.41
N GLU A 146 -6.24 9.89 -8.16
CA GLU A 146 -6.19 8.47 -7.79
C GLU A 146 -5.42 8.28 -6.47
N PHE A 147 -4.30 8.97 -6.29
CA PHE A 147 -3.52 8.94 -5.05
C PHE A 147 -4.33 9.44 -3.85
N GLN A 148 -4.98 10.60 -3.98
CA GLN A 148 -5.83 11.15 -2.91
C GLN A 148 -6.99 10.22 -2.56
N THR A 149 -7.65 9.66 -3.57
CA THR A 149 -8.71 8.66 -3.38
C THR A 149 -8.17 7.43 -2.65
N GLY A 150 -6.97 6.98 -3.00
CA GLY A 150 -6.27 5.89 -2.33
C GLY A 150 -6.00 6.18 -0.85
N LEU A 151 -5.55 7.39 -0.52
CA LEU A 151 -5.35 7.84 0.87
C LEU A 151 -6.66 7.80 1.67
N ASP A 152 -7.77 8.24 1.09
CA ASP A 152 -9.07 8.23 1.76
C ASP A 152 -9.53 6.80 2.09
N HIS A 153 -9.39 5.86 1.15
CA HIS A 153 -9.67 4.44 1.40
C HIS A 153 -8.72 3.85 2.46
N TYR A 154 -7.43 4.20 2.40
CA TYR A 154 -6.43 3.70 3.34
C TYR A 154 -6.69 4.20 4.78
N ARG A 155 -7.13 5.46 4.93
CA ARG A 155 -7.51 6.02 6.23
C ARG A 155 -8.75 5.35 6.81
N ARG A 156 -9.77 5.11 5.97
CA ARG A 156 -11.00 4.38 6.39
C ARG A 156 -10.71 2.95 6.83
N ALA A 157 -9.61 2.36 6.35
CA ALA A 157 -9.20 1.03 6.72
C ALA A 157 -8.45 0.94 8.06
N ASN A 158 -8.12 2.07 8.70
CA ASN A 158 -7.31 2.10 9.93
C ASN A 158 -7.84 1.10 10.98
N PRO A 159 -7.05 0.07 11.35
CA PRO A 159 -7.45 -0.90 12.37
C PRO A 159 -7.49 -0.24 13.75
N GLN A 160 -8.63 -0.31 14.43
CA GLN A 160 -8.74 0.10 15.85
C GLN A 160 -8.59 -1.08 16.84
N GLY A 161 -8.10 -2.22 16.38
CA GLY A 161 -7.97 -3.42 17.21
C GLY A 161 -7.19 -4.53 16.53
N ASN A 162 -7.28 -5.75 17.09
CA ASN A 162 -6.46 -6.89 16.68
C ASN A 162 -6.94 -7.57 15.38
N SER A 163 -8.04 -7.11 14.77
CA SER A 163 -8.58 -7.71 13.55
C SER A 163 -9.22 -6.68 12.64
N LEU A 164 -9.13 -6.93 11.32
CA LEU A 164 -9.80 -6.12 10.31
C LEU A 164 -11.20 -6.66 10.02
N THR A 165 -12.18 -5.76 10.07
CA THR A 165 -13.52 -6.02 9.57
C THR A 165 -13.49 -6.29 8.06
N ALA A 166 -14.53 -6.94 7.52
CA ALA A 166 -14.66 -7.15 6.08
C ALA A 166 -14.67 -5.82 5.29
N ALA A 167 -15.30 -4.78 5.86
CA ALA A 167 -15.32 -3.43 5.27
C ALA A 167 -13.91 -2.82 5.20
N GLN A 168 -13.13 -2.88 6.29
CA GLN A 168 -11.76 -2.37 6.29
C GLN A 168 -10.85 -3.13 5.32
N ARG A 169 -10.95 -4.46 5.25
CA ARG A 169 -10.22 -5.26 4.25
C ARG A 169 -10.56 -4.82 2.83
N LYS A 170 -11.85 -4.65 2.53
CA LYS A 170 -12.29 -4.12 1.23
C LYS A 170 -11.66 -2.75 0.96
N SER A 171 -11.67 -1.84 1.94
CA SER A 171 -11.06 -0.53 1.80
C SER A 171 -9.54 -0.59 1.58
N LEU A 172 -8.80 -1.52 2.19
CA LEU A 172 -7.38 -1.73 1.88
C LEU A 172 -7.17 -2.17 0.43
N HIS A 173 -7.97 -3.11 -0.08
CA HIS A 173 -7.86 -3.52 -1.49
C HIS A 173 -8.22 -2.38 -2.45
N GLU A 174 -9.22 -1.57 -2.13
CA GLU A 174 -9.58 -0.38 -2.91
C GLU A 174 -8.42 0.64 -2.90
N ALA A 175 -7.84 0.93 -1.73
CA ALA A 175 -6.66 1.80 -1.62
C ALA A 175 -5.49 1.27 -2.48
N ARG A 176 -5.22 -0.04 -2.43
CA ARG A 176 -4.21 -0.70 -3.25
C ARG A 176 -4.42 -0.47 -4.74
N ALA A 177 -5.64 -0.71 -5.21
CA ALA A 177 -5.99 -0.56 -6.62
C ALA A 177 -5.78 0.88 -7.10
N ARG A 178 -6.16 1.85 -6.26
CA ARG A 178 -5.96 3.29 -6.53
C ARG A 178 -4.48 3.68 -6.59
N PHE A 179 -3.68 3.24 -5.61
CA PHE A 179 -2.24 3.50 -5.63
C PHE A 179 -1.52 2.85 -6.83
N LEU A 180 -1.89 1.62 -7.20
CA LEU A 180 -1.35 0.96 -8.39
C LEU A 180 -1.75 1.68 -9.69
N SER A 181 -2.99 2.18 -9.77
CA SER A 181 -3.45 3.00 -10.90
C SER A 181 -2.65 4.30 -11.02
N ALA A 182 -2.45 5.00 -9.90
CA ALA A 182 -1.60 6.19 -9.85
C ALA A 182 -0.15 5.88 -10.28
N GLN A 183 0.41 4.77 -9.81
CA GLN A 183 1.76 4.33 -10.15
C GLN A 183 1.92 4.11 -11.66
N ASP A 184 1.01 3.33 -12.27
CA ASP A 184 1.05 3.02 -13.70
C ASP A 184 0.97 4.29 -14.57
N ARG A 185 0.12 5.26 -14.17
CA ARG A 185 0.04 6.56 -14.85
C ARG A 185 1.34 7.33 -14.74
N LEU A 186 1.92 7.45 -13.55
CA LEU A 186 3.16 8.19 -13.32
C LEU A 186 4.34 7.56 -14.08
N ASP A 187 4.47 6.24 -14.06
CA ASP A 187 5.57 5.54 -14.73
C ASP A 187 5.53 5.73 -16.25
N ARG A 188 4.34 5.75 -16.85
CA ARG A 188 4.19 6.00 -18.30
C ARG A 188 4.40 7.46 -18.68
N THR A 189 4.00 8.39 -17.81
CA THR A 189 3.93 9.82 -18.14
C THR A 189 5.22 10.57 -17.85
N LEU A 190 5.91 10.29 -16.73
CA LEU A 190 7.01 11.12 -16.26
C LEU A 190 8.22 11.11 -17.20
N GLU A 191 8.54 9.97 -17.80
CA GLU A 191 9.64 9.87 -18.76
C GLU A 191 9.34 10.68 -20.02
N SER A 192 8.15 10.51 -20.59
CA SER A 192 7.71 11.28 -21.76
C SER A 192 7.69 12.78 -21.46
N TYR A 193 7.18 13.19 -20.29
CA TYR A 193 7.11 14.59 -19.88
C TYR A 193 8.50 15.23 -19.76
N ALA A 194 9.47 14.50 -19.20
CA ALA A 194 10.84 15.00 -19.03
C ALA A 194 11.57 15.26 -20.37
N THR A 195 11.13 14.63 -21.46
CA THR A 195 11.71 14.82 -22.81
C THR A 195 11.09 15.98 -23.58
N CYS A 196 9.96 16.54 -23.13
CA CYS A 196 9.31 17.66 -23.79
C CYS A 196 10.15 18.94 -23.59
N SER A 197 10.34 19.75 -24.62
CA SER A 197 11.06 21.04 -24.52
C SER A 197 10.35 22.06 -23.62
N GLU A 198 9.01 22.02 -23.61
CA GLU A 198 8.13 22.95 -22.91
C GLU A 198 7.62 22.42 -21.55
N HIS A 199 8.27 21.42 -20.94
CA HIS A 199 7.81 20.89 -19.65
C HIS A 199 8.07 21.87 -18.50
N ASP A 200 7.17 21.88 -17.52
CA ASP A 200 7.38 22.58 -16.26
C ASP A 200 8.28 21.73 -15.34
N PRO A 201 9.49 22.21 -14.98
CA PRO A 201 10.42 21.47 -14.12
C PRO A 201 9.87 21.25 -12.71
N ASP A 202 9.07 22.18 -12.17
CA ASP A 202 8.46 22.03 -10.85
C ASP A 202 7.37 20.95 -10.87
N ARG A 203 6.57 20.91 -11.94
CA ARG A 203 5.57 19.84 -12.14
C ARG A 203 6.23 18.47 -12.28
N LEU A 204 7.34 18.37 -13.00
CA LEU A 204 8.11 17.12 -13.12
C LEU A 204 8.68 16.68 -11.76
N LYS A 205 9.23 17.62 -10.98
CA LYS A 205 9.73 17.36 -9.63
C LYS A 205 8.62 16.84 -8.72
N ASP A 206 7.46 17.47 -8.73
CA ASP A 206 6.32 17.04 -7.94
C ASP A 206 5.81 15.66 -8.36
N GLY A 207 5.73 15.38 -9.66
CA GLY A 207 5.33 14.08 -10.17
C GLY A 207 6.27 12.95 -9.72
N LYS A 208 7.59 13.21 -9.65
CA LYS A 208 8.57 12.27 -9.09
C LYS A 208 8.36 12.07 -7.60
N ALA A 209 8.15 13.15 -6.83
CA ALA A 209 7.88 13.05 -5.41
C ALA A 209 6.58 12.25 -5.13
N LEU A 210 5.52 12.48 -5.91
CA LEU A 210 4.27 11.72 -5.83
C LEU A 210 4.52 10.22 -6.02
N ARG A 211 5.30 9.86 -7.05
CA ARG A 211 5.65 8.47 -7.34
C ARG A 211 6.38 7.83 -6.15
N ASP A 212 7.35 8.53 -5.57
CA ASP A 212 8.14 8.01 -4.46
C ASP A 212 7.28 7.80 -3.20
N TYR A 213 6.37 8.73 -2.88
CA TYR A 213 5.40 8.57 -1.78
C TYR A 213 4.44 7.40 -2.03
N ASN A 214 3.90 7.32 -3.25
CA ASN A 214 2.99 6.26 -3.65
C ASN A 214 3.63 4.87 -3.54
N GLN A 215 4.90 4.72 -3.95
CA GLN A 215 5.63 3.47 -3.83
C GLN A 215 5.85 3.04 -2.36
N ARG A 216 6.13 4.00 -1.46
CA ARG A 216 6.25 3.72 -0.01
C ARG A 216 4.92 3.23 0.56
N LEU A 217 3.81 3.87 0.18
CA LEU A 217 2.47 3.48 0.62
C LEU A 217 2.06 2.11 0.09
N ILE A 218 2.32 1.79 -1.18
CA ILE A 218 2.08 0.46 -1.75
C ILE A 218 2.86 -0.61 -0.97
N SER A 219 4.14 -0.36 -0.68
CA SER A 219 4.99 -1.29 0.05
C SER A 219 4.46 -1.55 1.47
N SER A 220 4.08 -0.48 2.17
CA SER A 220 3.45 -0.57 3.48
C SER A 220 2.13 -1.36 3.44
N LEU A 221 1.26 -1.01 2.48
CA LEU A 221 -0.06 -1.60 2.38
C LEU A 221 0.00 -3.10 2.00
N ASN A 222 0.92 -3.51 1.13
CA ASN A 222 1.13 -4.93 0.84
C ASN A 222 1.50 -5.70 2.11
N ARG A 223 2.41 -5.14 2.93
CA ARG A 223 2.76 -5.76 4.21
C ARG A 223 1.56 -5.93 5.14
N VAL A 224 0.71 -4.91 5.25
CA VAL A 224 -0.50 -4.96 6.09
C VAL A 224 -1.47 -6.02 5.58
N ILE A 225 -1.69 -6.10 4.26
CA ILE A 225 -2.57 -7.11 3.65
C ILE A 225 -2.01 -8.51 3.89
N ASP A 226 -0.72 -8.73 3.67
CA ASP A 226 -0.06 -10.03 3.87
C ASP A 226 -0.17 -10.49 5.33
N GLU A 227 0.05 -9.58 6.29
CA GLU A 227 -0.08 -9.87 7.73
C GLU A 227 -1.52 -10.25 8.13
N VAL A 228 -2.53 -9.74 7.43
CA VAL A 228 -3.95 -10.03 7.69
C VAL A 228 -4.42 -11.31 7.01
N GLU A 229 -3.98 -11.56 5.78
CA GLU A 229 -4.40 -12.73 4.98
C GLU A 229 -3.67 -14.01 5.38
N THR A 230 -2.47 -13.90 5.96
CA THR A 230 -1.68 -15.04 6.43
C THR A 230 -1.47 -14.98 7.95
N PRO A 231 -2.53 -15.18 8.76
CA PRO A 231 -2.38 -15.25 10.21
C PRO A 231 -1.46 -16.42 10.57
N ARG A 232 -0.29 -16.10 11.14
CA ARG A 232 0.71 -17.07 11.60
C ARG A 232 0.28 -17.78 12.88
#